data_AF-A0AAQ4F6B2-F1
#
_entry.id   AF-A0AAQ4F6B2-F1
#
_cell.length_a   1.000
_cell.length_b   1.000
_cell.length_c   1.000
_cell.angle_alpha   90.00
_cell.angle_beta   90.00
_cell.angle_gamma   90.00
#
_symmetry.space_group_name_H-M   'P 1'
#
loop_
_entity.id
_entity.type
_entity.pdbx_description
1 polymer ?
#
loop_
_entity_poly.entity_id
_entity_poly.type
_entity_poly.pdbx_seq_one_letter_code
_entity_poly.pdbx_strand_id
1 'polypeptide(L)' 'MVAQLREAGEDPYPHKFDVSISLVEFVERYSDLQAGQVLTDERLSVAGRVHAKRQSGAKLIFYDLRGEGTKIQVMANAS' A
#
# COMPACT_ATOMS: atom_id res chain seq x y z
N MET A 1 -16.53 -6.86 -14.89
CA MET A 1 -15.24 -6.40 -14.35
C MET A 1 -14.35 -7.55 -13.89
N VAL A 2 -14.69 -8.33 -12.86
CA VAL A 2 -13.85 -9.49 -12.44
C VAL A 2 -13.76 -10.59 -13.50
N ALA A 3 -14.87 -10.87 -14.21
CA ALA A 3 -14.89 -11.84 -15.31
C ALA A 3 -13.96 -11.43 -16.49
N GLN A 4 -13.87 -10.12 -16.77
CA GLN A 4 -13.06 -9.58 -17.87
C GLN A 4 -11.55 -9.68 -17.56
N LEU A 5 -11.16 -9.58 -16.28
CA LEU A 5 -9.76 -9.78 -15.87
C LEU A 5 -9.32 -11.23 -16.11
N ARG A 6 -10.21 -12.19 -15.80
CA ARG A 6 -9.95 -13.61 -16.07
C ARG A 6 -9.81 -13.90 -17.57
N GLU A 7 -10.63 -13.26 -18.40
CA GLU A 7 -10.53 -13.36 -19.87
C GLU A 7 -9.24 -12.74 -20.41
N ALA A 8 -8.73 -11.68 -19.76
CA ALA A 8 -7.44 -11.07 -20.09
C ALA A 8 -6.22 -11.87 -19.59
N GLY A 9 -6.44 -13.01 -18.92
CA GLY A 9 -5.37 -13.84 -18.35
C GLY A 9 -4.82 -13.34 -17.02
N GLU A 10 -5.41 -12.29 -16.42
CA GLU A 10 -5.06 -11.82 -15.09
C GLU A 10 -5.89 -12.56 -14.03
N ASP A 11 -5.24 -13.04 -12.96
CA ASP A 11 -5.95 -13.64 -11.84
C ASP A 11 -6.33 -12.56 -10.81
N PRO A 12 -7.63 -12.19 -10.70
CA PRO A 12 -8.08 -11.16 -9.76
C PRO A 12 -7.96 -11.60 -8.29
N TYR A 13 -7.72 -12.89 -8.01
CA TYR A 13 -7.62 -13.43 -6.66
C TYR A 13 -6.36 -14.29 -6.50
N PRO A 14 -5.17 -13.66 -6.44
CA PRO A 14 -3.92 -14.40 -6.30
C PRO A 14 -3.91 -15.24 -5.03
N HIS A 15 -3.41 -16.47 -5.14
CA HIS A 15 -3.40 -17.43 -4.03
C HIS A 15 -2.50 -17.02 -2.86
N LYS A 16 -1.43 -16.25 -3.12
CA LYS A 16 -0.49 -15.81 -2.08
C LYS A 16 0.12 -14.45 -2.43
N PHE A 17 0.22 -13.59 -1.42
CA PHE A 17 1.04 -12.39 -1.41
C PHE A 17 1.93 -12.46 -0.18
N ASP A 18 3.24 -12.25 -0.34
CA ASP A 18 4.20 -12.34 0.75
C ASP A 18 4.30 -10.98 1.46
N VAL A 19 3.83 -10.94 2.70
CA VAL A 19 3.82 -9.74 3.55
C VAL A 19 5.07 -9.79 4.42
N SER A 20 5.92 -8.78 4.32
CA SER A 20 7.19 -8.73 5.04
C SER A 20 7.04 -8.21 6.47
N ILE A 21 6.01 -7.38 6.74
CA ILE A 21 5.78 -6.73 8.03
C ILE A 21 4.29 -6.43 8.23
N SER A 22 3.79 -6.53 9.45
CA SER A 22 2.42 -6.13 9.80
C SER A 22 2.24 -4.60 9.79
N LEU A 23 1.01 -4.12 9.76
CA LEU A 23 0.76 -2.67 9.76
C LEU A 23 1.08 -2.03 11.11
N VAL A 24 0.89 -2.79 12.21
CA VAL A 24 1.23 -2.34 13.56
C VAL A 24 2.74 -2.18 13.70
N GLU A 25 3.51 -3.22 13.34
CA GLU A 25 4.97 -3.18 13.42
C GLU A 25 5.57 -2.12 12.50
N PHE A 26 4.97 -1.89 11.32
CA PHE A 26 5.40 -0.81 10.44
C PHE A 26 5.28 0.56 11.11
N VAL A 27 4.16 0.85 11.78
CA VAL A 27 3.98 2.13 12.46
C VAL A 27 4.92 2.28 13.65
N GLU A 28 5.15 1.21 14.41
CA GLU A 28 6.07 1.23 15.56
C GLU A 28 7.53 1.39 15.14
N ARG A 29 7.98 0.68 14.11
CA ARG A 29 9.38 0.72 13.65
C ARG A 29 9.75 2.06 13.01
N TYR A 30 8.78 2.73 12.38
CA TYR A 30 9.01 3.95 11.61
C TYR A 30 8.37 5.20 12.22
N SER A 31 7.89 5.13 13.47
CA SER A 31 7.29 6.28 14.18
C SER A 31 8.27 7.44 14.37
N ASP A 32 9.57 7.15 14.42
CA ASP A 32 10.62 8.11 14.70
C ASP A 32 11.22 8.77 13.45
N LEU A 33 10.69 8.46 12.26
CA LEU A 33 11.13 9.07 11.01
C LEU A 33 10.85 10.58 10.99
N GLN A 34 11.83 11.35 10.52
CA GLN A 34 11.68 12.79 10.37
C GLN A 34 10.78 13.15 9.17
N ALA A 35 10.12 14.30 9.26
CA ALA A 35 9.31 14.81 8.16
C ALA A 35 10.14 14.98 6.88
N GLY A 36 9.72 14.31 5.80
CA GLY A 36 10.41 14.33 4.50
C GLY A 36 11.54 13.30 4.35
N GLN A 37 11.82 12.50 5.39
CA GLN A 37 12.78 11.41 5.30
C GLN A 37 12.22 10.25 4.47
N VAL A 38 12.99 9.79 3.49
CA VAL A 38 12.65 8.63 2.64
C VAL A 38 13.80 7.64 2.71
N LEU A 39 13.51 6.43 3.18
CA LEU A 39 14.47 5.33 3.21
C LEU A 39 14.42 4.60 1.86
N THR A 40 15.38 4.86 0.98
CA THR A 40 15.42 4.26 -0.37
C THR A 40 15.99 2.84 -0.39
N ASP A 41 16.75 2.47 0.64
CA ASP A 41 17.41 1.16 0.73
C ASP A 41 16.50 0.07 1.29
N GLU A 42 15.41 0.44 1.97
CA GLU A 42 14.46 -0.51 2.53
C GLU A 42 13.26 -0.75 1.60
N ARG A 43 12.98 -2.03 1.35
CA ARG A 43 11.80 -2.49 0.60
C ARG A 43 10.98 -3.40 1.47
N LEU A 44 9.71 -3.06 1.63
CA LEU A 44 8.75 -3.79 2.45
C LEU A 44 7.47 -4.04 1.66
N SER A 45 6.83 -5.16 1.97
CA SER A 45 5.54 -5.57 1.42
C SER A 45 4.52 -5.58 2.55
N VAL A 46 3.47 -4.76 2.43
CA VAL A 46 2.38 -4.66 3.41
C VAL A 46 1.05 -4.98 2.74
N ALA A 47 0.07 -5.48 3.50
CA ALA A 47 -1.27 -5.76 3.02
C ALA A 47 -2.34 -5.11 3.91
N GLY A 48 -3.49 -4.79 3.33
CA GLY A 48 -4.61 -4.22 4.06
C GLY A 48 -5.80 -3.90 3.16
N ARG A 49 -6.82 -3.27 3.74
CA ARG A 49 -8.02 -2.83 3.02
C ARG A 49 -7.91 -1.35 2.67
N VAL A 50 -8.05 -1.02 1.40
CA VAL A 50 -8.15 0.38 0.95
C VAL A 50 -9.47 0.96 1.45
N HIS A 51 -9.39 2.02 2.25
CA HIS A 51 -10.54 2.71 2.81
C HIS A 51 -10.87 4.00 2.06
N ALA A 52 -9.83 4.69 1.55
CA ALA A 52 -9.99 5.87 0.72
C ALA A 52 -8.92 5.91 -0.37
N LYS A 53 -9.29 6.49 -1.51
CA LYS A 53 -8.39 6.82 -2.63
C LYS A 53 -8.55 8.30 -2.90
N ARG A 54 -7.46 9.07 -2.83
CA ARG A 54 -7.43 10.52 -3.04
C ARG A 54 -6.41 10.83 -4.12
N GLN A 55 -6.84 11.49 -5.18
CA GLN A 55 -5.96 11.86 -6.29
C GLN A 55 -5.56 13.33 -6.17
N SER A 56 -4.27 13.62 -6.36
CA SER A 56 -3.72 14.97 -6.35
C SER A 56 -2.97 15.22 -7.66
N GLY A 57 -3.72 15.61 -8.70
CA GLY A 57 -3.19 15.77 -10.05
C GLY A 57 -3.02 14.44 -10.79
N ALA A 58 -2.26 14.45 -11.89
CA ALA A 58 -2.09 13.27 -12.75
C ALA A 58 -1.06 12.25 -12.23
N LYS A 59 -0.10 12.70 -11.40
CA LYS A 59 1.08 11.91 -11.04
C LYS A 59 1.12 11.46 -9.58
N LEU A 60 0.18 11.89 -8.74
CA LEU A 60 0.21 11.61 -7.30
C LEU A 60 -1.14 11.11 -6.80
N ILE A 61 -1.13 9.93 -6.19
CA ILE A 61 -2.31 9.29 -5.62
C ILE A 61 -2.01 8.86 -4.19
N PHE A 62 -2.92 9.16 -3.28
CA PHE A 62 -2.87 8.72 -1.90
C PHE A 62 -3.91 7.65 -1.65
N TYR A 63 -3.50 6.57 -1.00
CA TYR A 63 -4.42 5.54 -0.49
C TYR A 63 -4.36 5.50 1.03
N ASP A 64 -5.53 5.47 1.65
CA ASP A 64 -5.62 5.17 3.08
C ASP A 64 -5.82 3.66 3.22
N LEU A 65 -4.79 2.97 3.68
CA LEU A 65 -4.80 1.53 3.91
C LEU A 65 -5.08 1.27 5.40
N ARG A 66 -6.05 0.40 5.69
CA ARG A 66 -6.39 -0.01 7.06
C ARG A 66 -6.30 -1.52 7.23
N GLY A 67 -5.81 -1.94 8.39
CA GLY A 67 -5.76 -3.33 8.82
C GLY A 67 -5.35 -3.39 10.28
N GLU A 68 -5.77 -4.45 10.99
CA GLU A 68 -5.34 -4.70 12.37
C GLU A 68 -5.69 -3.55 13.36
N GLY A 69 -6.71 -2.74 13.05
CA GLY A 69 -7.07 -1.55 13.84
C GLY A 69 -6.19 -0.31 13.58
N THR A 70 -5.16 -0.45 12.76
CA THR A 70 -4.21 0.60 12.39
C THR A 70 -4.50 1.14 10.99
N LYS A 71 -4.03 2.36 10.72
CA LYS A 71 -4.08 2.99 9.40
C LYS A 71 -2.69 3.46 8.97
N ILE A 72 -2.37 3.28 7.69
CA ILE A 72 -1.20 3.87 7.05
C ILE A 72 -1.63 4.63 5.78
N GLN A 73 -0.83 5.63 5.38
CA GLN A 73 -1.01 6.35 4.12
C GLN A 73 0.00 5.84 3.10
N VAL A 74 -0.49 5.37 1.95
CA VAL A 74 0.36 5.02 0.81
C VAL A 74 0.42 6.22 -0.13
N MET A 75 1.63 6.72 -0.35
CA MET A 75 1.90 7.77 -1.33
C MET A 75 2.40 7.13 -2.63
N ALA A 76 1.51 6.98 -3.61
CA ALA A 76 1.84 6.48 -4.93
C ALA A 76 2.19 7.66 -5.86
N ASN A 77 3.47 7.81 -6.16
CA ASN A 77 3.99 8.85 -7.03
C ASN A 77 4.49 8.24 -8.35
N ALA A 78 4.03 8.80 -9.48
CA ALA A 78 4.52 8.53 -10.82
C ALA A 78 5.49 9.65 -11.23
N SER A 79 6.67 9.65 -10.60
CA SER A 79 7.80 10.51 -10.96
C SER A 79 8.45 10.03 -12.24
#